data_AF-A0A7C4T9J3-F1
#
_entry.id   AF-A0A7C4T9J3-F1
#
_cell.length_a   1.000
_cell.length_b   1.000
_cell.length_c   1.000
_cell.angle_alpha   90.00
_cell.angle_beta   90.00
_cell.angle_gamma   90.00
#
_symmetry.space_group_name_H-M   'P 1'
#
loop_
_entity.id
_entity.type
_entity.pdbx_description
1 polymer ?
#
loop_
_entity_poly.entity_id
_entity_poly.type
_entity_poly.pdbx_seq_one_letter_code
_entity_poly.pdbx_strand_id
1 'polypeptide(L)'
;MDTYAELYEFAASVGALEGYVYPKEKVDTSYLPNWIEHLRKAYELLPGHVRDEIQPNLDKTLGRAVRSLIEVLGENHPLVVKLMGMIKGKLPSSYDDFQKKKWFE
;
A
#
# COMPACT_ATOMS: atom_id res chain seq x y z
N MET A 1 10.02 -11.88 -17.11
CA MET A 1 10.46 -11.95 -15.71
C MET A 1 9.61 -13.00 -15.01
N ASP A 2 9.99 -13.42 -13.81
CA ASP A 2 9.28 -14.42 -13.02
C ASP A 2 8.22 -13.72 -12.16
N THR A 3 6.95 -14.13 -12.29
CA THR A 3 5.81 -13.58 -11.54
C THR A 3 6.05 -13.54 -10.03
N TYR A 4 6.80 -14.51 -9.47
CA TYR A 4 7.10 -14.53 -8.03
C TYR A 4 8.08 -13.43 -7.63
N ALA A 5 9.07 -13.15 -8.48
CA ALA A 5 10.01 -12.05 -8.25
C ALA A 5 9.30 -10.70 -8.33
N GLU A 6 8.46 -10.51 -9.36
CA GLU A 6 7.65 -9.29 -9.55
C GLU A 6 6.71 -9.06 -8.36
N LEU A 7 6.03 -10.12 -7.91
CA LEU A 7 5.16 -10.05 -6.73
C LEU A 7 5.95 -9.72 -5.46
N TYR A 8 7.11 -10.34 -5.27
CA TYR A 8 7.97 -10.06 -4.12
C TYR A 8 8.42 -8.61 -4.08
N GLU A 9 8.93 -8.08 -5.20
CA GLU A 9 9.36 -6.69 -5.32
C GLU A 9 8.21 -5.71 -5.06
N PHE A 10 7.03 -5.99 -5.61
CA PHE A 10 5.82 -5.21 -5.37
C PHE A 10 5.45 -5.22 -3.88
N ALA A 11 5.32 -6.40 -3.26
CA ALA A 11 4.92 -6.54 -1.87
C ALA A 11 5.92 -5.89 -0.91
N ALA A 12 7.24 -6.04 -1.17
CA ALA A 12 8.28 -5.38 -0.40
C ALA A 12 8.18 -3.86 -0.49
N SER A 13 7.89 -3.32 -1.68
CA SER A 13 7.72 -1.89 -1.90
C SER A 13 6.48 -1.32 -1.22
N VAL A 14 5.38 -2.07 -1.18
CA VAL A 14 4.14 -1.70 -0.45
C VAL A 14 4.40 -1.67 1.06
N GLY A 15 5.06 -2.69 1.61
CA GLY A 15 5.42 -2.74 3.03
C GLY A 15 6.42 -1.66 3.43
N ALA A 16 7.38 -1.35 2.56
CA ALA A 16 8.31 -0.25 2.77
C ALA A 16 7.60 1.11 2.77
N LEU A 17 6.63 1.33 1.88
CA LEU A 17 5.78 2.53 1.90
C LEU A 17 5.01 2.63 3.23
N GLU A 18 4.35 1.54 3.65
CA GLU A 18 3.63 1.50 4.92
C GLU A 18 4.53 1.90 6.09
N GLY A 19 5.71 1.29 6.23
CA GLY A 19 6.65 1.62 7.31
C GLY A 19 7.26 3.03 7.20
N TYR A 20 7.34 3.59 5.99
CA TYR A 20 7.81 4.95 5.76
C TYR A 20 6.79 5.99 6.23
N VAL A 21 5.51 5.77 5.90
CA VAL A 21 4.42 6.69 6.23
C VAL A 21 3.81 6.43 7.60
N TYR A 22 4.10 5.27 8.22
CA TYR A 22 3.65 4.95 9.57
C TYR A 22 3.97 6.12 10.51
N PRO A 23 3.04 6.55 11.38
CA PRO A 23 3.09 7.87 11.98
C PRO A 23 4.43 8.16 12.67
N LYS A 24 5.07 9.24 12.21
CA LYS A 24 6.28 9.86 12.75
C LYS A 24 6.05 11.37 12.78
N GLU A 25 6.77 12.08 13.63
CA GLU A 25 6.64 13.53 13.76
C GLU A 25 6.80 14.30 12.43
N LYS A 26 7.58 13.76 11.48
CA LYS A 26 7.74 14.29 10.12
C LYS A 26 7.94 13.18 9.10
N VAL A 27 7.10 13.16 8.06
CA VAL A 27 7.28 12.36 6.84
C VAL A 27 7.71 13.32 5.73
N ASP A 28 8.83 13.04 5.06
CA ASP A 28 9.19 13.79 3.85
C ASP A 28 8.33 13.31 2.68
N THR A 29 7.48 14.20 2.19
CA THR A 29 6.48 13.89 1.16
C THR A 29 7.01 14.07 -0.26
N SER A 30 8.23 14.61 -0.43
CA SER A 30 8.80 14.93 -1.75
C SER A 30 9.00 13.69 -2.64
N TYR A 31 9.30 12.54 -2.04
CA TYR A 31 9.52 11.28 -2.76
C TYR A 31 8.24 10.49 -3.04
N LEU A 32 7.14 10.79 -2.34
CA LEU A 32 5.90 10.02 -2.41
C LEU A 32 5.26 10.01 -3.82
N PRO A 33 5.23 11.11 -4.59
CA PRO A 33 4.61 11.09 -5.92
C PRO A 33 5.21 10.03 -6.86
N ASN A 34 6.54 9.94 -6.91
CA ASN A 34 7.25 8.99 -7.77
C ASN A 34 7.09 7.56 -7.26
N TRP A 35 7.22 7.36 -5.95
CA TRP A 35 7.06 6.04 -5.33
C TRP A 35 5.66 5.48 -5.58
N ILE A 36 4.61 6.27 -5.30
CA ILE A 36 3.22 5.85 -5.49
C ILE A 36 2.92 5.56 -6.97
N GLU A 37 3.47 6.36 -7.89
CA GLU A 37 3.30 6.09 -9.33
C GLU A 37 3.98 4.78 -9.76
N HIS A 38 5.17 4.48 -9.25
CA HIS A 38 5.85 3.21 -9.51
C HIS A 38 5.07 2.02 -8.94
N LEU A 39 4.52 2.14 -7.72
CA LEU A 39 3.66 1.11 -7.12
C LEU A 39 2.41 0.85 -7.95
N ARG A 40 1.72 1.91 -8.41
CA ARG A 40 0.54 1.79 -9.26
C ARG A 40 0.87 1.04 -10.55
N LYS A 41 1.96 1.41 -11.22
CA LYS A 41 2.43 0.72 -12.44
C LYS A 41 2.77 -0.74 -12.17
N ALA A 42 3.51 -1.03 -11.11
CA ALA A 42 3.87 -2.39 -10.73
C ALA A 42 2.61 -3.24 -10.47
N TYR A 43 1.63 -2.70 -9.74
CA TYR A 43 0.35 -3.36 -9.51
C TYR A 43 -0.39 -3.68 -10.82
N GLU A 44 -0.45 -2.73 -11.77
CA GLU A 44 -1.12 -2.94 -13.07
C GLU A 44 -0.43 -3.98 -13.97
N LEU A 45 0.87 -4.16 -13.82
CA LEU A 45 1.64 -5.16 -14.56
C LEU A 45 1.42 -6.58 -14.03
N LEU A 46 0.97 -6.74 -12.77
CA LEU A 46 0.68 -8.06 -12.21
C LEU A 46 -0.51 -8.72 -12.95
N PRO A 47 -0.41 -10.04 -13.27
CA PRO A 47 -1.52 -10.79 -13.83
C PRO A 47 -2.80 -10.66 -13.00
N GLY A 48 -3.96 -10.63 -13.65
CA GLY A 48 -5.25 -10.42 -12.97
C GLY A 48 -5.49 -11.42 -11.83
N HIS A 49 -5.21 -12.71 -12.05
CA HIS A 49 -5.37 -13.74 -11.01
C HIS A 49 -4.47 -13.51 -9.79
N VAL A 50 -3.22 -13.05 -10.00
CA VAL A 50 -2.30 -12.71 -8.89
C VAL A 50 -2.84 -11.53 -8.11
N ARG A 51 -3.30 -10.48 -8.80
CA ARG A 51 -3.91 -9.32 -8.13
C ARG A 51 -5.10 -9.71 -7.28
N ASP A 52 -5.97 -10.57 -7.80
CA ASP A 52 -7.16 -11.02 -7.07
C ASP A 52 -6.79 -11.87 -5.84
N GLU A 53 -5.76 -12.71 -5.95
CA GLU A 53 -5.28 -13.54 -4.84
C GLU A 53 -4.66 -12.70 -3.70
N ILE A 54 -3.86 -11.67 -4.04
CA ILE A 54 -3.18 -10.84 -3.03
C ILE A 54 -4.04 -9.71 -2.49
N GLN A 55 -5.17 -9.38 -3.16
CA GLN A 55 -5.96 -8.19 -2.86
C GLN A 55 -6.31 -8.04 -1.37
N PRO A 56 -6.77 -9.08 -0.64
CA PRO A 56 -7.11 -8.94 0.78
C PRO A 56 -5.92 -8.54 1.65
N ASN A 57 -4.70 -8.94 1.28
CA ASN A 57 -3.48 -8.56 1.99
C ASN A 57 -3.01 -7.16 1.61
N LEU A 58 -3.17 -6.79 0.33
CA LEU A 58 -2.89 -5.46 -0.17
C LEU A 58 -3.80 -4.40 0.48
N ASP A 59 -5.11 -4.66 0.53
CA ASP A 59 -6.11 -3.76 1.13
C ASP A 59 -5.77 -3.41 2.59
N LYS A 60 -5.23 -4.39 3.34
CA LYS A 60 -4.78 -4.19 4.73
C LYS A 60 -3.53 -3.32 4.78
N THR A 61 -2.48 -3.71 4.07
CA THR A 61 -1.15 -3.06 4.14
C THR A 61 -1.19 -1.66 3.55
N LEU A 62 -1.69 -1.53 2.33
CA LEU A 62 -1.85 -0.26 1.67
C LEU A 62 -2.90 0.62 2.37
N GLY A 63 -3.95 0.00 2.91
CA GLY A 63 -4.99 0.72 3.65
C GLY A 63 -4.46 1.38 4.93
N ARG A 64 -3.56 0.73 5.68
CA ARG A 64 -2.88 1.36 6.82
C ARG A 64 -1.98 2.52 6.39
N ALA A 65 -1.24 2.34 5.29
CA ALA A 65 -0.44 3.43 4.70
C ALA A 65 -1.33 4.63 4.30
N VAL A 66 -2.49 4.37 3.70
CA VAL A 66 -3.50 5.40 3.38
C VAL A 66 -3.97 6.11 4.64
N ARG A 67 -4.29 5.37 5.72
CA ARG A 67 -4.69 5.99 7.01
C ARG A 67 -3.63 6.93 7.55
N SER A 68 -2.36 6.54 7.52
CA SER A 68 -1.28 7.43 7.97
C SER A 68 -1.15 8.68 7.10
N LEU A 69 -1.30 8.55 5.77
CA LEU A 69 -1.22 9.70 4.87
C LEU A 69 -2.43 10.63 4.96
N ILE A 70 -3.63 10.11 5.29
CA ILE A 70 -4.82 10.94 5.54
C ILE A 70 -4.58 11.92 6.70
N GLU A 71 -3.95 11.46 7.79
CA GLU A 71 -3.60 12.30 8.95
C GLU A 71 -2.64 13.45 8.58
N VAL A 72 -1.77 13.24 7.59
CA VAL A 72 -0.72 14.21 7.21
C VAL A 72 -1.16 15.14 6.07
N LEU A 73 -1.86 14.60 5.07
CA LEU A 73 -2.15 15.28 3.79
C LEU A 73 -3.63 15.59 3.59
N GLY A 74 -4.51 14.93 4.35
CA GLY A 74 -5.96 14.95 4.15
C GLY A 74 -6.45 13.93 3.12
N GLU A 75 -7.71 13.51 3.30
CA GLU A 75 -8.35 12.43 2.52
C GLU A 75 -8.43 12.69 1.01
N ASN A 76 -8.68 13.94 0.62
CA ASN A 76 -8.84 14.32 -0.78
C ASN A 76 -7.51 14.63 -1.49
N HIS A 77 -6.37 14.45 -0.82
CA HIS A 77 -5.08 14.73 -1.43
C HIS A 77 -4.83 13.78 -2.63
N PRO A 78 -4.30 14.27 -3.77
CA PRO A 78 -4.14 13.44 -4.99
C PRO A 78 -3.36 12.13 -4.78
N LEU A 79 -2.38 12.14 -3.88
CA LEU A 79 -1.61 10.93 -3.53
C LEU A 79 -2.45 9.88 -2.78
N VAL A 80 -3.32 10.33 -1.88
CA VAL A 80 -4.22 9.46 -1.13
C VAL A 80 -5.25 8.85 -2.07
N VAL A 81 -5.87 9.66 -2.93
CA VAL A 81 -6.81 9.20 -3.96
C VAL A 81 -6.16 8.17 -4.89
N LYS A 82 -4.92 8.40 -5.32
CA LYS A 82 -4.19 7.45 -6.17
C LYS A 82 -3.95 6.11 -5.48
N LEU A 83 -3.57 6.10 -4.20
CA LEU A 83 -3.40 4.87 -3.43
C LEU A 83 -4.72 4.14 -3.22
N MET A 84 -5.81 4.87 -2.92
CA MET A 84 -7.15 4.29 -2.78
C MET A 84 -7.62 3.60 -4.06
N GLY A 85 -7.18 4.05 -5.23
CA GLY A 85 -7.48 3.39 -6.51
C GLY A 85 -6.94 1.96 -6.65
N MET A 86 -5.99 1.54 -5.81
CA MET A 86 -5.46 0.16 -5.78
C MET A 86 -6.17 -0.73 -4.73
N ILE A 87 -7.02 -0.13 -3.89
CA ILE A 87 -7.75 -0.81 -2.81
C ILE A 87 -9.13 -1.19 -3.32
N LYS A 88 -9.54 -2.44 -3.12
CA LYS A 88 -10.88 -2.92 -3.50
C LYS A 88 -11.77 -3.21 -2.29
N GLY A 89 -11.17 -3.53 -1.15
CA GLY A 89 -11.85 -3.82 0.10
C GLY A 89 -12.14 -2.59 0.96
N LYS A 90 -12.61 -2.85 2.18
CA LYS A 90 -12.79 -1.79 3.18
C LYS A 90 -11.43 -1.34 3.70
N LEU A 91 -11.26 -0.03 3.84
CA LEU A 91 -10.10 0.51 4.54
C LEU A 91 -10.05 -0.01 5.99
N PRO A 92 -8.86 -0.30 6.52
CA PRO A 92 -8.67 -0.58 7.93
C PRO A 92 -9.21 0.56 8.81
N SER A 93 -9.53 0.24 10.05
CA SER A 93 -10.10 1.21 11.00
C SER A 93 -9.10 2.32 11.37
N SER A 94 -7.82 2.00 11.46
CA SER A 94 -6.72 2.92 11.72
C SER A 94 -5.41 2.43 11.07
N TYR A 95 -4.35 3.23 11.15
CA TYR A 95 -3.01 2.80 10.74
C TYR A 95 -2.41 1.73 11.68
N ASP A 96 -3.01 1.48 12.85
CA ASP A 96 -2.59 0.47 13.85
C ASP A 96 -3.38 -0.84 13.76
N ASP A 97 -4.24 -0.99 12.74
CA ASP A 97 -5.06 -2.19 12.52
C ASP A 97 -4.23 -3.35 11.93
N PHE A 98 -3.23 -3.78 12.69
CA PHE A 98 -2.37 -4.91 12.38
C PHE A 98 -3.06 -6.20 12.84
N GLN A 99 -3.48 -7.02 11.88
CA GLN A 99 -3.91 -8.38 12.20
C GLN A 99 -2.69 -9.28 12.41
N LYS A 100 -2.64 -9.97 13.55
CA LYS A 100 -1.53 -10.86 13.93
C LYS A 100 -1.53 -12.20 13.19
N LYS A 101 -2.53 -12.50 12.36
CA LYS A 101 -2.58 -13.80 11.68
C LYS A 101 -1.67 -13.80 10.45
N LYS A 102 -0.54 -14.48 10.55
CA LYS A 102 0.34 -14.77 9.42
C LYS A 102 0.14 -16.21 8.96
N TRP A 103 0.53 -16.53 7.74
CA TRP A 103 0.42 -17.90 7.21
C TRP A 103 1.45 -18.86 7.81
N PHE A 104 2.49 -18.32 8.45
CA PHE A 104 3.60 -19.04 9.08
C PHE A 104 3.58 -18.95 10.61
N GLU A 105 2.48 -18.44 11.19
CA GLU A 105 2.21 -18.41 12.64
C GLU A 105 0.95 -19.24 12.93
#